data_AF-A0A3D0NYM1-F1
#
_entry.id   AF-A0A3D0NYM1-F1
#
_cell.length_a   1.000
_cell.length_b   1.000
_cell.length_c   1.000
_cell.angle_alpha   90.00
_cell.angle_beta   90.00
_cell.angle_gamma   90.00
#
_symmetry.space_group_name_H-M   'P 1'
#
loop_
_entity.id
_entity.type
_entity.pdbx_description
1 polymer ?
#
loop_
_entity_poly.entity_id
_entity_poly.type
_entity_poly.pdbx_seq_one_letter_code
_entity_poly.pdbx_strand_id
1 'polypeptide(L)'
;MLRLPTKVWGSIGTALLSAGVVFGCTAVEGADPIGDSNRTARALGFVSALFVIGTIVFYFLRGRKGRWAIILSAILFVIHPAWTVSAWIGDCGTAKVDHSKWFTGFLLSLTLYQGFRWLLTKRNGDLSSRENWSPR
;
A
#
# COMPACT_ATOMS: atom_id res chain seq x y z
N MET A 1 9.93 -36.00 -7.14
CA MET A 1 10.59 -34.71 -7.42
C MET A 1 10.00 -34.14 -8.70
N LEU A 2 9.17 -33.10 -8.61
CA LEU A 2 8.52 -32.46 -9.77
C LEU A 2 9.26 -31.17 -10.12
N ARG A 3 9.95 -31.15 -11.26
CA ARG A 3 10.58 -29.95 -11.84
C ARG A 3 9.55 -29.22 -12.71
N LEU A 4 9.13 -28.03 -12.31
CA LEU A 4 8.28 -27.16 -13.12
C LEU A 4 9.14 -26.32 -14.09
N PRO A 5 8.69 -26.11 -15.35
CA PRO A 5 9.45 -25.41 -16.39
C PRO A 5 9.47 -23.89 -16.18
N THR A 6 10.68 -23.31 -16.19
CA THR A 6 11.01 -21.91 -15.92
C THR A 6 10.65 -20.91 -17.04
N LYS A 7 10.00 -21.35 -18.13
CA LYS A 7 9.80 -20.51 -19.32
C LYS A 7 8.48 -19.71 -19.38
N VAL A 8 7.55 -19.91 -18.46
CA VAL A 8 6.20 -19.28 -18.54
C VAL A 8 6.13 -17.89 -17.87
N TRP A 9 7.12 -17.52 -17.06
CA TRP A 9 7.09 -16.23 -16.33
C TRP A 9 7.52 -15.01 -17.17
N GLY A 10 8.06 -15.21 -18.37
CA GLY A 10 8.56 -14.11 -19.20
C GLY A 10 7.48 -13.27 -19.89
N SER A 11 6.29 -13.82 -20.14
CA SER A 11 5.31 -13.18 -21.03
C SER A 11 4.15 -12.47 -20.31
N ILE A 12 3.99 -12.64 -19.00
CA ILE A 12 2.93 -11.95 -18.24
C ILE A 12 3.39 -10.54 -17.82
N GLY A 13 4.71 -10.30 -17.72
CA GLY A 13 5.25 -9.02 -17.25
C GLY A 13 5.14 -7.86 -18.24
N THR A 14 5.10 -8.11 -19.55
CA THR A 14 5.20 -7.07 -20.58
C THR A 14 3.87 -6.55 -21.11
N ALA A 15 2.78 -7.32 -21.02
CA ALA A 15 1.47 -6.88 -21.52
C ALA A 15 0.75 -5.87 -20.60
N LEU A 16 1.10 -5.81 -19.31
CA LEU A 16 0.51 -4.86 -18.35
C LEU A 16 1.15 -3.46 -18.40
N LEU A 17 2.27 -3.28 -19.11
CA LEU A 17 2.99 -2.00 -19.17
C LEU A 17 2.59 -1.10 -20.35
N SER A 18 1.90 -1.63 -21.36
CA SER A 18 1.52 -0.87 -22.56
C SER A 18 0.09 -0.33 -22.55
N ALA A 19 -0.75 -0.74 -21.59
CA ALA A 19 -2.02 -0.08 -21.30
C ALA A 19 -1.77 1.13 -20.39
N GLY A 20 -0.90 2.05 -20.83
CA GLY A 20 -0.91 3.40 -20.31
C GLY A 20 -2.27 3.97 -20.69
N VAL A 21 -3.23 3.87 -19.77
CA VAL A 21 -4.48 4.61 -19.87
C VAL A 21 -4.06 6.08 -19.81
N VAL A 22 -3.84 6.66 -20.98
CA VAL A 22 -3.67 8.09 -21.14
C VAL A 22 -5.04 8.68 -20.88
N PHE A 23 -5.35 8.88 -19.60
CA PHE A 23 -6.47 9.73 -19.21
C PHE A 23 -6.19 11.10 -19.83
N GLY A 24 -6.96 11.46 -20.85
CA GLY A 24 -6.83 12.74 -21.53
C GLY A 24 -7.08 13.87 -20.54
N CYS A 25 -6.04 14.63 -20.21
CA CYS A 25 -6.14 15.77 -19.33
C CYS A 25 -6.64 16.97 -20.12
N THR A 26 -7.72 17.60 -19.68
CA THR A 26 -8.11 18.93 -20.16
C THR A 26 -7.20 19.97 -19.51
N ALA A 27 -6.52 20.77 -20.34
CA ALA A 27 -5.80 21.94 -19.85
C ALA A 27 -6.84 23.05 -19.59
N VAL A 28 -7.19 23.28 -18.32
CA VAL A 28 -8.05 24.39 -17.93
C VAL A 28 -7.18 25.64 -17.80
N GLU A 29 -7.50 26.69 -18.57
CA GLU A 29 -6.89 28.01 -18.41
C GLU A 29 -7.29 28.60 -17.06
N GLY A 30 -6.31 28.96 -16.23
CA GLY A 30 -6.52 29.58 -14.91
C GLY A 30 -6.32 28.67 -13.70
N ALA A 31 -5.84 27.44 -13.87
CA ALA A 31 -5.48 26.59 -12.73
C ALA A 31 -4.19 27.09 -12.02
N ASP A 32 -4.38 27.50 -10.76
CA ASP A 32 -3.41 27.88 -9.73
C ASP A 32 -2.16 26.97 -9.59
N PRO A 33 -1.08 27.44 -8.92
CA PRO A 33 0.30 27.07 -9.21
C PRO A 33 0.60 25.57 -9.15
N ILE A 34 0.85 25.06 -10.35
CA ILE A 34 1.38 23.77 -10.82
C ILE A 34 2.49 23.11 -9.96
N GLY A 35 3.15 23.87 -9.07
CA GLY A 35 4.24 23.37 -8.23
C GLY A 35 3.81 22.44 -7.09
N ASP A 36 2.60 22.62 -6.52
CA ASP A 36 2.24 21.95 -5.26
C ASP A 36 1.69 20.53 -5.42
N SER A 37 0.98 20.23 -6.52
CA SER A 37 0.34 18.92 -6.70
C SER A 37 1.34 17.77 -6.81
N ASN A 38 2.44 17.95 -7.55
CA ASN A 38 3.46 16.91 -7.68
C ASN A 38 4.26 16.73 -6.39
N ARG A 39 4.55 17.82 -5.67
CA ARG A 39 5.21 17.76 -4.36
C ARG A 39 4.35 17.02 -3.35
N THR A 40 3.05 17.30 -3.33
CA THR A 40 2.06 16.62 -2.47
C THR A 40 1.93 15.14 -2.82
N ALA A 41 1.81 14.79 -4.11
CA ALA A 41 1.72 13.38 -4.52
C ALA A 41 2.99 12.59 -4.18
N ARG A 42 4.18 13.18 -4.34
CA ARG A 42 5.44 12.56 -3.90
C ARG A 42 5.50 12.40 -2.39
N ALA A 43 5.08 13.41 -1.62
CA ALA A 43 5.02 13.33 -0.16
C ALA A 43 4.11 12.17 0.29
N LEU A 44 2.92 12.04 -0.32
CA LEU A 44 2.03 10.90 -0.08
C LEU A 44 2.68 9.56 -0.46
N GLY A 45 3.44 9.52 -1.56
CA GLY A 45 4.23 8.35 -1.94
C GLY A 45 5.30 7.95 -0.90
N PHE A 46 5.96 8.91 -0.26
CA PHE A 46 6.90 8.62 0.83
C PHE A 46 6.17 8.14 2.09
N VAL A 47 5.03 8.77 2.43
CA VAL A 47 4.21 8.35 3.57
C VAL A 47 3.69 6.92 3.37
N SER A 48 3.25 6.57 2.16
CA SER A 48 2.81 5.21 1.85
C SER A 48 3.95 4.19 1.96
N ALA A 49 5.18 4.57 1.58
CA ALA A 49 6.37 3.72 1.79
C ALA A 49 6.60 3.41 3.28
N LEU A 50 6.42 4.40 4.16
CA LEU A 50 6.55 4.19 5.61
C LEU A 50 5.51 3.18 6.13
N PHE A 51 4.27 3.20 5.63
CA PHE A 51 3.25 2.22 6.00
C PHE A 51 3.57 0.80 5.52
N VAL A 52 4.15 0.66 4.32
CA VAL A 52 4.62 -0.64 3.82
C VAL A 52 5.75 -1.18 4.69
N ILE A 53 6.75 -0.34 4.99
CA ILE A 53 7.86 -0.72 5.89
C ILE A 53 7.32 -1.11 7.27
N GLY A 54 6.41 -0.32 7.83
CA GLY A 54 5.74 -0.62 9.10
C GLY A 54 5.03 -1.97 9.06
N THR A 55 4.29 -2.26 7.99
CA THR A 55 3.62 -3.57 7.78
C THR A 55 4.62 -4.73 7.72
N ILE A 56 5.76 -4.55 7.04
CA ILE A 56 6.82 -5.56 6.98
C ILE A 56 7.41 -5.80 8.37
N VAL A 57 7.73 -4.73 9.11
CA VAL A 57 8.24 -4.83 10.49
C VAL A 57 7.23 -5.57 11.39
N PHE A 58 5.94 -5.21 11.33
CA PHE A 58 4.89 -5.89 12.09
C PHE A 58 4.78 -7.39 11.77
N TYR A 59 4.97 -7.77 10.51
CA TYR A 59 4.96 -9.17 10.12
C TYR A 59 6.10 -9.98 10.76
N PHE A 60 7.31 -9.41 10.81
CA PHE A 60 8.44 -10.05 11.49
C PHE A 60 8.22 -10.13 13.00
N LEU A 61 7.73 -9.05 13.63
CA LEU A 61 7.43 -9.01 15.07
C LEU A 61 6.35 -10.02 15.49
N ARG A 62 5.40 -10.34 14.60
CA ARG A 62 4.33 -11.33 14.85
C ARG A 62 4.71 -12.79 14.57
N GLY A 63 5.98 -13.07 14.32
CA GLY A 63 6.41 -14.43 13.99
C GLY A 63 5.82 -14.92 12.66
N ARG A 64 5.83 -14.05 11.63
CA ARG A 64 5.42 -14.36 10.25
C ARG A 64 3.92 -14.69 10.05
N LYS A 65 3.06 -14.20 10.94
CA LYS A 65 1.60 -14.23 10.76
C LYS A 65 1.13 -13.02 9.96
N GLY A 66 0.23 -13.22 8.99
CA GLY A 66 -0.35 -12.13 8.19
C GLY A 66 0.34 -11.85 6.84
N ARG A 67 0.84 -12.90 6.15
CA ARG A 67 1.49 -12.76 4.82
C ARG A 67 0.66 -11.96 3.80
N TRP A 68 -0.66 -12.14 3.84
CA TRP A 68 -1.59 -11.42 2.96
C TRP A 68 -1.52 -9.90 3.11
N ALA A 69 -1.30 -9.40 4.33
CA ALA A 69 -1.20 -7.96 4.57
C ALA A 69 0.03 -7.36 3.88
N ILE A 70 1.18 -8.07 3.89
CA ILE A 70 2.37 -7.64 3.14
C ILE A 70 2.08 -7.65 1.66
N ILE A 71 1.55 -8.75 1.12
CA ILE A 71 1.30 -8.89 -0.32
C ILE A 71 0.37 -7.77 -0.82
N LEU A 72 -0.73 -7.53 -0.10
CA LEU A 72 -1.65 -6.44 -0.42
C LEU A 72 -0.97 -5.07 -0.31
N SER A 73 -0.20 -4.81 0.75
CA SER A 73 0.52 -3.55 0.90
C SER A 73 1.54 -3.31 -0.22
N ALA A 74 2.24 -4.36 -0.66
CA ALA A 74 3.22 -4.30 -1.73
C ALA A 74 2.55 -4.03 -3.09
N ILE A 75 1.43 -4.70 -3.38
CA ILE A 75 0.66 -4.46 -4.61
C ILE A 75 0.15 -3.03 -4.65
N LEU A 76 -0.49 -2.56 -3.58
CA LEU A 76 -1.03 -1.20 -3.47
C LEU A 76 0.05 -0.13 -3.58
N PHE A 77 1.23 -0.41 -3.00
CA PHE A 77 2.39 0.42 -3.19
C PHE A 77 2.77 0.44 -4.67
N VAL A 78 3.09 -0.69 -5.29
CA VAL A 78 3.56 -0.72 -6.69
C VAL A 78 2.62 0.03 -7.66
N ILE A 79 1.30 -0.04 -7.45
CA ILE A 79 0.32 0.65 -8.30
C ILE A 79 0.00 2.10 -7.89
N HIS A 80 0.70 2.65 -6.90
CA HIS A 80 0.40 3.95 -6.29
C HIS A 80 0.53 5.11 -7.29
N PRO A 81 -0.47 6.02 -7.38
CA PRO A 81 -0.52 7.10 -8.37
C PRO A 81 0.69 8.04 -8.39
N ALA A 82 1.41 8.14 -7.27
CA ALA A 82 2.61 8.96 -7.13
C ALA A 82 3.68 8.67 -8.22
N TRP A 83 3.85 7.40 -8.62
CA TRP A 83 4.80 7.00 -9.68
C TRP A 83 4.16 6.32 -10.88
N THR A 84 2.91 5.84 -10.80
CA THR A 84 2.22 5.29 -11.97
C THR A 84 1.65 6.38 -12.88
N VAL A 85 1.28 7.54 -12.32
CA VAL A 85 0.70 8.64 -13.10
C VAL A 85 1.73 9.76 -13.26
N SER A 86 2.20 9.95 -14.50
CA SER A 86 3.14 11.03 -14.87
C SER A 86 2.42 12.32 -15.28
N ALA A 87 1.31 12.66 -14.62
CA ALA A 87 0.63 13.93 -14.82
C ALA A 87 1.29 15.03 -13.99
N TRP A 88 1.66 16.13 -14.65
CA TRP A 88 2.37 17.25 -14.04
C TRP A 88 1.51 18.52 -13.96
N ILE A 89 0.51 18.66 -14.83
CA ILE A 89 -0.29 19.89 -15.01
C ILE A 89 -1.77 19.53 -15.24
N GLY A 90 -2.68 20.42 -14.84
CA GLY A 90 -4.11 20.34 -15.11
C GLY A 90 -4.90 19.41 -14.19
N ASP A 91 -6.12 19.06 -14.59
CA ASP A 91 -7.06 18.22 -13.82
C ASP A 91 -6.49 16.83 -13.47
N CYS A 92 -5.55 16.35 -14.26
CA CYS A 92 -4.87 15.10 -13.96
C CYS A 92 -3.92 15.20 -12.76
N GLY A 93 -3.40 16.39 -12.45
CA GLY A 93 -2.60 16.62 -11.24
C GLY A 93 -3.45 16.50 -9.98
N THR A 94 -4.66 17.04 -9.98
CA THR A 94 -5.59 16.95 -8.85
C THR A 94 -6.11 15.53 -8.68
N ALA A 95 -6.49 14.85 -9.78
CA ALA A 95 -6.86 13.43 -9.75
C ALA A 95 -5.74 12.53 -9.23
N LYS A 96 -4.47 12.81 -9.60
CA LYS A 96 -3.30 12.10 -9.07
C LYS A 96 -3.19 12.25 -7.56
N VAL A 97 -3.37 13.46 -7.03
CA VAL A 97 -3.33 13.72 -5.59
C VAL A 97 -4.50 13.03 -4.88
N ASP A 98 -5.71 13.13 -5.42
CA ASP A 98 -6.90 12.53 -4.82
C ASP A 98 -6.76 11.00 -4.73
N HIS A 99 -6.43 10.33 -5.83
CA HIS A 99 -6.17 8.90 -5.82
C HIS A 99 -5.00 8.54 -4.89
N SER A 100 -3.93 9.35 -4.82
CA SER A 100 -2.82 9.10 -3.88
C SER A 100 -3.30 9.11 -2.42
N LYS A 101 -4.25 9.97 -2.06
CA LYS A 101 -4.85 10.00 -0.71
C LYS A 101 -5.61 8.71 -0.42
N TRP A 102 -6.42 8.23 -1.36
CA TRP A 102 -7.16 6.97 -1.21
C TRP A 102 -6.22 5.77 -1.00
N PHE A 103 -5.19 5.64 -1.83
CA PHE A 103 -4.19 4.57 -1.70
C PHE A 103 -3.43 4.63 -0.38
N THR A 104 -2.98 5.84 0.02
CA THR A 104 -2.29 6.05 1.29
C THR A 104 -3.20 5.73 2.48
N GLY A 105 -4.46 6.18 2.43
CA GLY A 105 -5.47 5.91 3.47
C GLY A 105 -5.78 4.42 3.61
N PHE A 106 -5.83 3.68 2.51
CA PHE A 106 -6.01 2.23 2.55
C PHE A 106 -4.80 1.53 3.19
N LEU A 107 -3.58 1.92 2.84
CA LEU A 107 -2.36 1.38 3.45
C LEU A 107 -2.27 1.69 4.96
N LEU A 108 -2.65 2.90 5.36
CA LEU A 108 -2.77 3.26 6.77
C LEU A 108 -3.80 2.38 7.48
N SER A 109 -5.00 2.22 6.92
CA SER A 109 -6.06 1.41 7.49
C SER A 109 -5.64 -0.06 7.67
N LEU A 110 -4.93 -0.61 6.69
CA LEU A 110 -4.40 -1.97 6.75
C LEU A 110 -3.29 -2.13 7.81
N THR A 111 -2.45 -1.11 7.99
CA THR A 111 -1.44 -1.06 9.05
C THR A 111 -2.08 -0.98 10.44
N LEU A 112 -3.07 -0.10 10.61
CA LEU A 112 -3.83 0.04 11.86
C LEU A 112 -4.61 -1.24 12.18
N TYR A 113 -5.27 -1.85 11.21
CA TYR A 113 -5.98 -3.12 11.39
C TYR A 113 -5.04 -4.23 11.89
N GLN A 114 -3.82 -4.31 11.33
CA GLN A 114 -2.82 -5.25 11.80
C GLN A 114 -2.43 -4.96 13.26
N GLY A 115 -2.14 -3.71 13.61
CA GLY A 115 -1.83 -3.31 14.98
C GLY A 115 -2.96 -3.63 15.96
N PHE A 116 -4.20 -3.28 15.59
CA PHE A 116 -5.39 -3.53 16.41
C PHE A 116 -5.60 -5.03 16.68
N ARG A 117 -5.53 -5.86 15.64
CA ARG A 117 -5.61 -7.33 15.81
C ARG A 117 -4.51 -7.88 16.71
N TRP A 118 -3.36 -7.21 16.79
CA TRP A 118 -2.21 -7.70 17.56
C TRP A 118 -2.45 -7.45 19.03
N LEU A 119 -2.92 -6.24 19.34
CA LEU A 119 -3.33 -5.87 20.68
C LEU A 119 -4.43 -6.80 21.21
N LEU A 120 -5.45 -7.11 20.38
CA LEU A 120 -6.49 -8.07 20.77
C LEU A 120 -5.93 -9.47 21.06
N THR A 121 -5.02 -9.96 20.22
CA THR A 121 -4.42 -11.29 20.42
C THR A 121 -3.58 -11.34 21.70
N LYS A 122 -2.83 -10.27 21.99
CA LYS A 122 -2.03 -10.17 23.21
C LYS A 122 -2.91 -10.16 24.46
N ARG A 123 -3.97 -9.35 24.46
CA ARG A 123 -4.93 -9.28 25.58
C ARG A 123 -5.56 -10.65 25.89
N ASN A 124 -5.93 -11.42 24.87
CA ASN A 124 -6.53 -12.74 25.08
C ASN A 124 -5.53 -13.77 25.64
N GLY A 125 -4.24 -13.69 25.25
CA GLY A 125 -3.19 -14.57 25.78
C GLY A 125 -2.91 -14.31 27.28
N ASP A 126 -2.91 -13.04 27.68
CA ASP A 126 -2.70 -12.65 29.08
C ASP A 126 -3.87 -13.10 29.98
N LEU A 127 -5.11 -13.01 29.48
CA LEU A 127 -6.30 -13.47 30.20
C LEU A 127 -6.30 -14.99 30.41
N SER A 128 -6.01 -15.76 29.36
CA SER A 128 -5.94 -17.23 29.45
C SER A 128 -4.85 -17.70 30.43
N SER A 129 -3.74 -16.97 30.52
CA SER A 129 -2.65 -17.28 31.46
C SER A 129 -3.04 -17.00 32.93
N ARG A 130 -3.92 -16.01 33.18
CA ARG A 130 -4.42 -15.69 34.53
C ARG A 130 -5.41 -16.74 35.05
N GLU A 131 -6.31 -17.22 34.20
CA GLU A 131 -7.30 -18.25 34.58
C GLU A 131 -6.63 -19.56 35.00
N ASN A 132 -5.52 -19.92 34.36
CA ASN A 132 -4.80 -21.16 34.65
C ASN A 132 -3.98 -21.11 35.96
N TRP A 133 -3.80 -19.92 36.57
CA TRP A 133 -3.03 -19.75 37.81
C TRP A 133 -3.90 -19.78 39.07
N SER A 134 -5.21 -20.00 38.97
CA SER A 134 -6.09 -20.10 40.14
C SER A 134 -5.71 -21.34 40.96
N PRO A 135 -5.13 -21.19 42.17
CA PRO A 135 -4.85 -22.34 43.02
C PRO A 135 -6.19 -22.97 43.44
N ARG A 136 -6.27 -24.31 43.37
CA ARG A 136 -7.41 -25.07 43.89
C ARG A 136 -7.31 -25.21 45.40
#